data_AF-A0A354I3S4-F1
#
_entry.id   AF-A0A354I3S4-F1
#
_cell.length_a   1.000
_cell.length_b   1.000
_cell.length_c   1.000
_cell.angle_alpha   90.00
_cell.angle_beta   90.00
_cell.angle_gamma   90.00
#
_symmetry.space_group_name_H-M   'P 1'
#
loop_
_entity.id
_entity.type
_entity.pdbx_description
1 polymer ?
#
loop_
_entity_poly.entity_id
_entity_poly.type
_entity_poly.pdbx_seq_one_letter_code
_entity_poly.pdbx_strand_id
1 'polypeptide(L)'
;MTKSFEDAAKRFMKDNPDYEVTVVQKQNDSYKTDLSLAINAGTLPDVFCTWGGQTMYDYADEGLIADLTEYMNKDDYKDMYLDAAVSQCTYGDKIYAVPIENVSVAGVFYNKEVFDKYGLKEPSTIGELEKVCDTLVEN
;
A
#
# COMPACT_ATOMS: atom_id res chain seq x y z
N MET A 1 10.76 1.88 7.42
CA MET A 1 9.50 1.46 8.10
C MET A 1 9.74 0.55 9.30
N THR A 2 10.92 -0.08 9.44
CA THR A 2 11.17 -1.04 10.53
C THR A 2 10.96 -0.46 11.92
N LYS A 3 11.51 0.73 12.14
CA LYS A 3 11.41 1.41 13.44
C LYS A 3 9.98 1.85 13.79
N SER A 4 9.15 2.22 12.80
CA SER A 4 7.80 2.73 13.07
C SER A 4 6.84 1.64 13.56
N PHE A 5 6.91 0.43 12.98
CA PHE A 5 6.06 -0.70 13.42
C PHE A 5 6.51 -1.26 14.77
N GLU A 6 7.81 -1.39 15.01
CA GLU A 6 8.33 -1.81 16.31
C GLU A 6 7.97 -0.80 17.42
N ASP A 7 8.06 0.50 17.14
CA ASP A 7 7.68 1.53 18.10
C ASP A 7 6.17 1.56 18.34
N ALA A 8 5.35 1.28 17.31
CA ALA A 8 3.90 1.11 17.46
C ALA A 8 3.57 -0.12 18.33
N ALA A 9 4.20 -1.26 18.07
CA ALA A 9 4.05 -2.48 18.87
C ALA A 9 4.44 -2.24 20.34
N LYS A 10 5.56 -1.53 20.59
CA LYS A 10 5.98 -1.16 21.95
C LYS A 10 4.95 -0.28 22.67
N ARG A 11 4.37 0.71 21.97
CA ARG A 11 3.29 1.54 22.55
C ARG A 11 2.07 0.70 22.89
N PHE A 12 1.65 -0.16 21.97
CA PHE A 12 0.53 -1.07 22.19
C PHE A 12 0.75 -1.98 23.40
N MET A 13 1.88 -2.69 23.47
CA MET A 13 2.20 -3.60 24.58
C MET A 13 2.36 -2.87 25.92
N LYS A 14 2.81 -1.61 25.91
CA LYS A 14 2.88 -0.80 27.13
C LYS A 14 1.50 -0.53 27.73
N ASP A 15 0.51 -0.26 26.88
CA ASP A 15 -0.86 0.03 27.30
C ASP A 15 -1.72 -1.23 27.45
N ASN A 16 -1.26 -2.37 26.92
CA ASN A 16 -1.94 -3.66 26.91
C ASN A 16 -0.98 -4.79 27.35
N PRO A 17 -0.65 -4.88 28.65
CA PRO A 17 0.42 -5.75 29.15
C PRO A 17 0.16 -7.26 29.01
N ASP A 18 -1.10 -7.65 28.78
CA ASP A 18 -1.49 -9.04 28.57
C ASP A 18 -1.25 -9.53 27.14
N TYR A 19 -0.81 -8.65 26.23
CA TYR A 19 -0.58 -8.95 24.82
C TYR A 19 0.90 -8.86 24.47
N GLU A 20 1.35 -9.81 23.65
CA GLU A 20 2.68 -9.82 23.05
C GLU A 20 2.55 -9.62 21.52
N VAL A 21 3.29 -8.67 20.96
CA VAL A 21 3.29 -8.37 19.53
C VAL A 21 4.65 -8.68 18.93
N THR A 22 4.69 -9.65 18.02
CA THR A 22 5.89 -9.97 17.23
C THR A 22 5.80 -9.32 15.86
N VAL A 23 6.73 -8.39 15.58
CA VAL A 23 6.80 -7.72 14.27
C VAL A 23 7.74 -8.52 13.35
N VAL A 24 7.20 -9.11 12.29
CA VAL A 24 7.97 -9.81 11.25
C VAL A 24 8.08 -8.92 10.02
N GLN A 25 9.30 -8.64 9.57
CA GLN A 25 9.55 -7.83 8.39
C GLN A 25 10.34 -8.56 7.34
N LYS A 26 9.98 -8.31 6.08
CA LYS A 26 10.56 -8.92 4.90
C LYS A 26 10.69 -7.85 3.82
N GLN A 27 11.64 -8.03 2.90
CA GLN A 27 11.65 -7.24 1.68
C GLN A 27 10.38 -7.54 0.87
N ASN A 28 9.88 -6.54 0.14
CA ASN A 28 8.58 -6.55 -0.54
C ASN A 28 8.25 -7.84 -1.32
N ASP A 29 9.18 -8.35 -2.13
CA ASP A 29 8.90 -9.48 -3.03
C ASP A 29 8.93 -10.81 -2.26
N SER A 30 9.88 -10.94 -1.32
CA SER A 30 9.86 -12.05 -0.36
C SER A 30 8.59 -12.04 0.50
N TYR A 31 8.12 -10.86 0.92
CA TYR A 31 6.90 -10.70 1.69
C TYR A 31 5.67 -11.20 0.93
N LYS A 32 5.50 -10.81 -0.33
CA LYS A 32 4.38 -11.26 -1.19
C LYS A 32 4.38 -12.78 -1.36
N THR A 33 5.57 -13.37 -1.48
CA THR A 33 5.74 -14.82 -1.61
C THR A 33 5.32 -15.52 -0.30
N ASP A 34 5.82 -15.06 0.84
CA ASP A 34 5.49 -15.61 2.17
C ASP A 34 3.99 -15.46 2.47
N LEU A 35 3.39 -14.32 2.15
CA LEU A 35 1.96 -14.07 2.36
C LEU A 35 1.10 -15.00 1.50
N SER A 36 1.46 -15.20 0.23
CA SER A 36 0.74 -16.13 -0.66
C SER A 36 0.80 -17.57 -0.14
N LEU A 37 1.95 -17.99 0.40
CA LEU A 37 2.09 -19.30 1.04
C LEU A 37 1.24 -19.42 2.30
N ALA A 38 1.22 -18.38 3.15
CA ALA A 38 0.43 -18.35 4.37
C ALA A 38 -1.09 -18.40 4.09
N ILE A 39 -1.57 -17.72 3.05
CA ILE A 39 -2.97 -17.81 2.59
C ILE A 39 -3.33 -19.25 2.24
N ASN A 40 -2.54 -19.88 1.36
CA ASN A 40 -2.80 -21.25 0.92
C ASN A 40 -2.70 -22.28 2.06
N ALA A 41 -1.84 -22.02 3.05
CA ALA A 41 -1.69 -22.87 4.23
C ALA A 41 -2.74 -22.61 5.32
N GLY A 42 -3.52 -21.53 5.22
CA GLY A 42 -4.44 -21.10 6.28
C GLY A 42 -3.73 -20.62 7.54
N THR A 43 -2.52 -20.08 7.41
CA THR A 43 -1.65 -19.64 8.51
C THR A 43 -1.34 -18.14 8.44
N LEU A 44 -2.33 -17.34 8.04
CA LEU A 44 -2.20 -15.88 8.02
C LEU A 44 -1.86 -15.34 9.42
N PRO A 45 -1.03 -14.29 9.54
CA PRO A 45 -0.87 -13.56 10.79
C PRO A 45 -2.18 -12.88 11.22
N ASP A 46 -2.30 -12.55 12.51
CA ASP A 46 -3.46 -11.81 13.04
C ASP A 46 -3.63 -10.43 12.39
N VAL A 47 -2.51 -9.77 12.08
CA VAL A 47 -2.45 -8.48 11.37
C VAL A 47 -1.33 -8.54 10.34
N PHE A 48 -1.63 -8.14 9.10
CA PHE A 48 -0.66 -8.11 8.02
C PHE A 48 -0.90 -6.90 7.10
N CYS A 49 0.13 -6.54 6.33
CA CYS A 49 0.03 -5.45 5.36
C CYS A 49 -0.45 -5.99 4.01
N THR A 50 -1.34 -5.28 3.34
CA THR A 50 -1.74 -5.61 1.98
C THR A 50 -1.83 -4.34 1.14
N TRP A 51 -1.91 -4.52 -0.18
CA TRP A 51 -2.20 -3.43 -1.10
C TRP A 51 -3.71 -3.29 -1.25
N GLY A 52 -4.20 -2.05 -1.13
CA GLY A 52 -5.60 -1.73 -1.44
C GLY A 52 -5.95 -2.01 -2.90
N GLY A 53 -7.22 -1.86 -3.25
CA GLY A 53 -7.74 -2.23 -4.56
C GLY A 53 -7.88 -3.75 -4.73
N GLN A 54 -7.71 -4.25 -5.95
CA GLN A 54 -8.11 -5.61 -6.34
C GLN A 54 -7.56 -6.72 -5.42
N THR A 55 -6.28 -6.66 -5.03
CA THR A 55 -5.69 -7.69 -4.16
C THR A 55 -6.41 -7.80 -2.82
N MET A 56 -6.77 -6.67 -2.20
CA MET A 56 -7.56 -6.68 -0.97
C MET A 56 -9.00 -7.13 -1.21
N TYR A 57 -9.59 -6.79 -2.37
CA TYR A 57 -10.95 -7.21 -2.73
C TYR A 57 -11.05 -8.73 -2.83
N ASP A 58 -10.06 -9.37 -3.47
CA ASP A 58 -9.98 -10.82 -3.58
C ASP A 58 -9.93 -11.47 -2.18
N TYR A 59 -9.13 -10.91 -1.26
CA TYR A 59 -9.06 -11.40 0.14
C TYR A 59 -10.38 -11.22 0.89
N ALA A 60 -11.13 -10.14 0.61
CA ALA A 60 -12.44 -9.91 1.21
C ALA A 60 -13.48 -10.91 0.68
N ASP A 61 -13.50 -11.16 -0.64
CA ASP A 61 -14.39 -12.13 -1.27
C ASP A 61 -14.11 -13.57 -0.81
N GLU A 62 -12.86 -13.91 -0.57
CA GLU A 62 -12.44 -15.21 -0.01
C GLU A 62 -12.65 -15.31 1.51
N GLY A 63 -13.07 -14.24 2.18
CA GLY A 63 -13.31 -14.22 3.63
C GLY A 63 -12.03 -14.30 4.48
N LEU A 64 -10.88 -13.94 3.90
CA LEU A 64 -9.57 -14.00 4.55
C LEU A 64 -9.29 -12.80 5.46
N ILE A 65 -10.02 -11.69 5.26
CA ILE A 65 -9.87 -10.46 6.03
C ILE A 65 -11.19 -10.01 6.65
N ALA A 66 -11.12 -9.40 7.82
CA ALA A 66 -12.28 -8.98 8.58
C ALA A 66 -12.92 -7.71 8.00
N ASP A 67 -14.25 -7.63 8.10
CA ASP A 67 -15.00 -6.40 7.91
C ASP A 67 -14.71 -5.44 9.08
N LEU A 68 -14.04 -4.33 8.80
CA LEU A 68 -13.63 -3.33 9.79
C LEU A 68 -14.59 -2.12 9.85
N THR A 69 -15.72 -2.17 9.14
CA THR A 69 -16.62 -1.02 8.95
C THR A 69 -17.10 -0.42 10.27
N GLU A 70 -17.47 -1.23 11.24
CA GLU A 70 -17.89 -0.75 12.56
C GLU A 70 -16.76 -0.01 13.28
N TYR A 71 -15.55 -0.59 13.27
CA TYR A 71 -14.38 -0.01 13.92
C TYR A 71 -13.92 1.30 13.26
N MET A 72 -13.97 1.36 11.93
CA MET A 72 -13.59 2.57 11.17
C MET A 72 -14.59 3.71 11.32
N ASN A 73 -15.88 3.42 11.54
CA ASN A 73 -16.89 4.45 11.79
C ASN A 73 -16.97 4.88 13.26
N LYS A 74 -16.28 4.20 14.18
CA LYS A 74 -16.29 4.53 15.60
C LYS A 74 -15.39 5.74 15.87
N ASP A 75 -15.84 6.63 16.77
CA ASP A 75 -15.08 7.79 17.25
C ASP A 75 -14.46 8.64 16.13
N ASP A 76 -15.15 8.71 14.98
CA ASP A 76 -14.71 9.40 13.76
C ASP A 76 -13.34 8.94 13.25
N TYR A 77 -12.95 7.67 13.51
CA TYR A 77 -11.61 7.15 13.19
C TYR A 77 -11.27 7.22 11.70
N LYS A 78 -12.23 6.93 10.81
CA LYS A 78 -12.02 7.07 9.37
C LYS A 78 -11.75 8.50 8.93
N ASP A 79 -12.27 9.50 9.64
CA ASP A 79 -12.17 10.92 9.28
C ASP A 79 -10.76 11.48 9.59
N MET A 80 -9.92 10.69 10.27
CA MET A 80 -8.48 10.96 10.41
C MET A 80 -7.69 10.74 9.10
N TYR A 81 -8.30 10.10 8.11
CA TYR A 81 -7.65 9.71 6.85
C TYR A 81 -8.19 10.51 5.67
N LEU A 82 -7.40 10.56 4.60
CA LEU A 82 -7.88 11.09 3.32
C LEU A 82 -8.96 10.16 2.75
N ASP A 83 -10.03 10.74 2.20
CA ASP A 83 -11.10 9.98 1.54
C ASP A 83 -10.58 9.00 0.49
N ALA A 84 -9.57 9.42 -0.29
CA ALA A 84 -8.93 8.57 -1.29
C ALA A 84 -8.25 7.33 -0.69
N ALA A 85 -7.68 7.44 0.52
CA ALA A 85 -7.07 6.31 1.21
C ALA A 85 -8.14 5.36 1.74
N VAL A 86 -9.22 5.88 2.34
CA VAL A 86 -10.35 5.08 2.80
C VAL A 86 -11.01 4.34 1.63
N SER A 87 -11.16 5.02 0.49
CA SER A 87 -11.71 4.41 -0.73
C SER A 87 -10.89 3.23 -1.23
N GLN A 88 -9.55 3.26 -1.12
CA GLN A 88 -8.68 2.14 -1.49
C GLN A 88 -8.83 0.93 -0.55
N CYS A 89 -9.26 1.17 0.68
CA CYS A 89 -9.55 0.16 1.69
C CYS A 89 -11.03 -0.28 1.71
N THR A 90 -11.86 0.26 0.81
CA THR A 90 -13.29 0.00 0.74
C THR A 90 -13.62 -0.90 -0.46
N TYR A 91 -14.46 -1.91 -0.24
CA TYR A 91 -14.99 -2.79 -1.27
C TYR A 91 -16.50 -2.98 -1.07
N GLY A 92 -17.29 -2.66 -2.10
CA GLY A 92 -18.72 -2.45 -1.93
C GLY A 92 -18.97 -1.33 -0.90
N ASP A 93 -19.79 -1.61 0.11
CA ASP A 93 -20.11 -0.67 1.19
C ASP A 93 -19.32 -0.94 2.49
N LYS A 94 -18.25 -1.74 2.43
CA LYS A 94 -17.50 -2.21 3.59
C LYS A 94 -16.03 -1.82 3.53
N ILE A 95 -15.46 -1.51 4.69
CA ILE A 95 -14.05 -1.15 4.86
C ILE A 95 -13.30 -2.36 5.41
N TYR A 96 -12.25 -2.81 4.73
CA TYR A 96 -11.55 -4.06 5.04
C TYR A 96 -10.09 -3.87 5.50
N ALA A 97 -9.59 -2.64 5.47
CA ALA A 97 -8.23 -2.33 5.88
C ALA A 97 -8.14 -0.94 6.54
N VAL A 98 -7.10 -0.74 7.34
CA VAL A 98 -6.74 0.56 7.91
C VAL A 98 -5.63 1.17 7.05
N PRO A 99 -5.76 2.40 6.55
CA PRO A 99 -4.67 3.06 5.85
C PRO A 99 -3.47 3.31 6.79
N ILE A 100 -2.28 2.85 6.40
CA ILE A 100 -1.05 3.00 7.22
C ILE A 100 0.09 3.73 6.50
N GLU A 101 -0.04 3.92 5.19
CA GLU A 101 0.95 4.57 4.33
C GLU A 101 0.29 5.64 3.45
N ASN A 102 1.11 6.31 2.64
CA ASN A 102 0.65 7.33 1.71
C ASN A 102 -0.16 6.75 0.55
N VAL A 103 -1.09 7.54 0.02
CA VAL A 103 -1.70 7.27 -1.29
C VAL A 103 -0.63 7.46 -2.35
N SER A 104 -0.20 6.36 -2.98
CA SER A 104 0.79 6.40 -4.05
C SER A 104 0.14 6.86 -5.36
N VAL A 105 0.78 7.81 -6.04
CA VAL A 105 0.37 8.26 -7.38
C VAL A 105 1.40 7.76 -8.38
N ALA A 106 0.94 7.11 -9.45
CA ALA A 106 1.80 6.76 -10.57
C ALA A 106 2.23 8.03 -11.31
N GLY A 107 3.53 8.24 -11.44
CA GLY A 107 4.10 9.39 -12.14
C GLY A 107 5.31 8.98 -12.97
N VAL A 108 5.57 9.74 -14.03
CA VAL A 108 6.79 9.59 -14.83
C VAL A 108 7.83 10.56 -14.28
N PHE A 109 8.92 10.02 -13.77
CA PHE A 109 10.08 10.80 -13.33
C PHE A 109 11.10 10.83 -14.47
N TYR A 110 11.67 11.99 -14.75
CA TYR A 110 12.65 12.17 -15.81
C TYR A 110 13.83 13.04 -15.34
N ASN A 111 14.98 12.89 -16.00
CA ASN A 111 16.16 13.70 -15.72
C ASN A 111 16.10 15.00 -16.54
N LYS A 112 15.96 16.14 -15.84
CA LYS A 112 15.85 17.47 -16.46
C LYS A 112 17.09 17.86 -17.26
N GLU A 113 18.29 17.54 -16.79
CA GLU A 113 19.53 17.85 -17.50
C GLU A 113 19.63 17.09 -18.82
N VAL A 114 19.16 15.85 -18.86
CA VAL A 114 19.10 15.03 -20.07
C VAL A 114 18.07 15.61 -21.05
N PHE A 115 16.91 16.05 -20.55
CA PHE A 115 15.91 16.71 -21.39
C PHE A 115 16.45 18.01 -21.98
N ASP A 116 17.09 18.86 -21.18
CA ASP A 116 17.70 20.11 -21.64
C ASP A 116 18.81 19.86 -22.66
N LYS A 117 19.67 18.86 -22.44
CA LYS A 117 20.76 18.47 -23.36
C LYS A 117 20.24 18.12 -24.76
N TYR A 118 19.11 17.44 -24.85
CA TYR A 118 18.52 17.01 -26.12
C TYR A 118 17.35 17.89 -26.58
N GLY A 119 17.05 19.01 -25.90
CA GLY A 119 15.97 19.92 -26.25
C GLY A 119 14.57 19.30 -26.15
N LEU A 120 14.39 18.30 -25.27
CA LEU A 120 13.14 17.58 -25.07
C LEU A 120 12.16 18.37 -24.19
N LYS A 121 10.87 18.14 -24.40
CA LYS A 121 9.78 18.71 -23.58
C LYS A 121 9.04 17.62 -22.85
N GLU A 122 8.43 17.97 -21.72
CA GLU A 122 7.54 17.09 -20.97
C GLU A 122 6.40 16.60 -21.87
N PRO A 123 6.25 15.27 -22.06
CA PRO A 123 5.21 14.73 -22.93
C PRO A 123 3.84 14.80 -22.24
N SER A 124 2.83 15.23 -22.99
CA SER A 124 1.43 15.29 -22.58
C SER A 124 0.60 14.12 -23.12
N THR A 125 1.15 13.34 -24.05
CA THR A 125 0.51 12.17 -24.65
C THR A 125 1.49 11.00 -24.74
N ILE A 126 0.96 9.77 -24.89
CA ILE A 126 1.79 8.57 -25.08
C ILE A 126 2.67 8.69 -26.34
N GLY A 127 2.13 9.21 -27.45
CA GLY A 127 2.92 9.39 -28.67
C GLY A 127 4.03 10.44 -28.53
N GLU A 128 3.89 11.43 -27.65
CA GLU A 128 4.98 12.34 -27.31
C GLU A 128 6.02 11.66 -26.41
N LEU A 129 5.59 10.83 -25.47
CA LEU A 129 6.47 10.04 -24.62
C LEU A 129 7.30 9.04 -25.45
N GLU A 130 6.70 8.37 -26.43
CA GLU A 130 7.40 7.48 -27.36
C GLU A 130 8.50 8.22 -28.14
N LYS A 131 8.21 9.41 -28.66
CA LYS A 131 9.22 10.23 -29.36
C LYS A 131 10.37 10.68 -28.46
N VAL A 132 10.07 10.97 -27.20
CA VAL A 132 11.09 11.23 -26.17
C VAL A 132 11.97 9.99 -26.00
N CYS A 133 11.37 8.80 -25.86
CA CYS A 133 12.11 7.55 -25.75
C CYS A 133 12.99 7.28 -26.97
N ASP A 134 12.47 7.46 -28.19
CA ASP A 134 13.24 7.28 -29.44
C ASP A 134 14.48 8.18 -29.44
N THR A 135 14.32 9.45 -29.09
CA THR A 135 15.44 10.41 -29.02
C THR A 135 16.50 9.98 -28.00
N LEU A 136 16.07 9.46 -26.85
CA LEU A 136 16.98 9.02 -25.78
C LEU A 136 17.70 7.70 -26.10
N VAL A 137 17.11 6.82 -26.91
CA VAL A 137 17.72 5.55 -27.34
C VAL A 137 18.78 5.79 -28.41
N GLU A 138 18.59 6.79 -29.27
CA GLU A 138 19.52 7.11 -30.35
C GLU A 138 20.81 7.84 -29.89
N ASN A 139 20.88 8.27 -28.63
CA ASN A 139 21.95 9.15 -28.10
C ASN A 139 22.50 8.72 -26.72
#